data_AF-A0A7K4A3M8-F1
#
_entry.id   AF-A0A7K4A3M8-F1
#
_cell.length_a   1.000
_cell.length_b   1.000
_cell.length_c   1.000
_cell.angle_alpha   90.00
_cell.angle_beta   90.00
_cell.angle_gamma   90.00
#
_symmetry.space_group_name_H-M   'P 1'
#
loop_
_entity.id
_entity.type
_entity.pdbx_description
1 polymer ?
#
loop_
_entity_poly.entity_id
_entity_poly.type
_entity_poly.pdbx_seq_one_letter_code
_entity_poly.pdbx_strand_id
1 'polypeptide(L)'
;MGKSHIVRYLFVAGFILLVLLLLMHPSAPDLFPSRDSQPSVSLLYASSGSMAQLLNTGQIDAFLIWEPIVSNAELSGIGKRIAVPSDLPPPGKWDNAAINILVLRDDTIQAHPDLAALLSALTTAAIDRTNEDTPLAENITAHWVYGTGPILTPQGTLDPLAVEQRSFENMVFTPDAAPPEASIVEYTINSMTGETGSYDPMMWVDSTVPARAAYFLNGTAVPTIDPALPTLNIGYIPSSDNYAPVYVMVKDSEYFCDRYGFCLVPDDPSLSRPVTCTLLVNGTPTAHINLIMGQSGGGIMTTIGQNALEGAYVGSVPAELQIALGNPAVIIQSINTGGSGLVVSNRSPLRDWTDFVLWAKGRSAAGRPVIIATVQSSIQEEMVREACAYENITVTFYGTDFKTEGS
;
A
#
# COMPACT_ATOMS: atom_id res chain seq x y z
N MET A 1 63.14 -26.88 30.20
CA MET A 1 62.17 -25.92 29.61
C MET A 1 61.63 -26.35 28.23
N GLY A 2 61.40 -27.65 27.95
CA GLY A 2 60.96 -28.10 26.60
C GLY A 2 59.61 -28.82 26.52
N LYS A 3 59.06 -29.35 27.62
CA LYS A 3 57.84 -30.18 27.59
C LYS A 3 56.52 -29.40 27.56
N SER A 4 56.50 -28.16 28.05
CA SER A 4 55.28 -27.33 28.13
C SER A 4 54.81 -26.80 26.77
N HIS A 5 55.73 -26.51 25.85
CA HIS A 5 55.39 -26.00 24.52
C HIS A 5 54.78 -27.09 23.64
N ILE A 6 55.29 -28.32 23.69
CA ILE A 6 54.79 -29.45 22.88
C ILE A 6 53.34 -29.79 23.24
N VAL A 7 52.99 -29.76 24.53
CA VAL A 7 51.61 -30.03 24.98
C VAL A 7 50.64 -28.94 24.51
N ARG A 8 51.06 -27.66 24.50
CA ARG A 8 50.25 -26.56 23.95
C ARG A 8 50.03 -26.69 22.44
N TYR A 9 51.07 -27.06 21.68
CA TYR A 9 50.92 -27.26 20.23
C TYR A 9 50.00 -28.45 19.91
N LEU A 10 50.08 -29.54 20.66
CA LEU A 10 49.19 -30.69 20.50
C LEU A 10 47.73 -30.34 20.85
N PHE A 11 47.50 -29.50 21.86
CA PHE A 11 46.15 -29.03 22.19
C PHE A 11 45.56 -28.12 21.12
N VAL A 12 46.35 -27.17 20.59
CA VAL A 12 45.90 -26.27 19.53
C VAL A 12 45.68 -27.04 18.22
N ALA A 13 46.59 -27.96 17.86
CA ALA A 13 46.43 -28.80 16.69
C ALA A 13 45.21 -29.73 16.82
N GLY A 14 44.98 -30.31 18.00
CA GLY A 14 43.81 -31.12 18.28
C GLY A 14 42.50 -30.33 18.21
N PHE A 15 42.50 -29.08 18.70
CA PHE A 15 41.33 -28.19 18.61
C PHE A 15 41.04 -27.77 17.17
N ILE A 16 42.06 -27.42 16.38
CA ILE A 16 41.90 -27.11 14.95
C ILE A 16 41.39 -28.34 14.20
N LEU A 17 41.92 -29.53 14.48
CA LEU A 17 41.48 -30.77 13.84
C LEU A 17 40.03 -31.11 14.22
N LEU A 18 39.63 -30.91 15.48
CA LEU A 18 38.26 -31.11 15.94
C LEU A 18 37.29 -30.15 15.25
N VAL A 19 37.66 -28.87 15.12
CA VAL A 19 36.88 -27.88 14.38
C VAL A 19 36.77 -28.28 12.91
N LEU A 20 37.87 -28.68 12.26
CA LEU A 20 37.84 -29.15 10.87
C LEU A 20 36.97 -30.41 10.70
N LEU A 21 37.02 -31.37 11.62
CA LEU A 21 36.19 -32.56 11.58
C LEU A 21 34.70 -32.25 11.82
N LEU A 22 34.39 -31.28 12.69
CA LEU A 22 33.03 -30.78 12.88
C LEU A 22 32.52 -30.04 11.64
N LEU A 23 33.39 -29.33 10.91
CA LEU A 23 33.07 -28.66 9.65
C LEU A 23 32.93 -29.62 8.46
N MET A 24 33.51 -30.83 8.53
CA MET A 24 33.41 -31.86 7.50
C MET A 24 32.33 -32.92 7.80
N HIS A 25 31.61 -32.79 8.91
CA HIS A 25 30.50 -33.67 9.24
C HIS A 25 29.31 -33.36 8.31
N PRO A 26 28.60 -34.37 7.75
CA PRO A 26 27.45 -34.17 6.85
C PRO A 26 26.21 -33.54 7.52
N SER A 27 26.34 -33.04 8.74
CA SER A 27 25.29 -32.36 9.52
C SER A 27 25.77 -30.99 10.02
N ALA A 28 26.94 -30.54 9.56
CA ALA A 28 27.44 -29.21 9.83
C ALA A 28 26.57 -28.21 9.07
N PRO A 29 26.14 -27.09 9.68
CA PRO A 29 25.48 -26.03 8.92
C PRO A 29 26.41 -25.57 7.81
N ASP A 30 25.89 -25.47 6.59
CA ASP A 30 26.63 -24.94 5.43
C ASP A 30 27.14 -23.52 5.76
N LEU A 31 28.39 -23.44 6.22
CA LEU A 31 29.06 -22.16 6.48
C LEU A 31 29.38 -21.41 5.19
N PHE A 32 29.24 -22.08 4.05
CA PHE A 32 29.33 -21.53 2.72
C PHE A 32 28.14 -22.08 1.92
N PRO A 33 27.06 -21.31 1.74
CA PRO A 33 25.98 -21.72 0.86
C PRO A 33 26.53 -21.99 -0.54
N SER A 34 25.91 -22.94 -1.25
CA SER A 34 26.28 -23.26 -2.62
C SER A 34 26.23 -21.99 -3.49
N ARG A 35 27.31 -21.76 -4.24
CA ARG A 35 27.48 -20.63 -5.18
C ARG A 35 26.46 -20.62 -6.33
N ASP A 36 25.65 -21.68 -6.44
CA ASP A 36 24.70 -21.94 -7.52
C ASP A 36 23.24 -21.66 -7.14
N SER A 37 22.97 -21.10 -5.95
CA SER A 37 21.62 -20.65 -5.60
C SER A 37 21.32 -19.27 -6.21
N GLN A 38 20.19 -19.15 -6.91
CA GLN A 38 19.69 -17.86 -7.40
C GLN A 38 19.56 -16.89 -6.21
N PRO A 39 19.98 -15.62 -6.35
CA PRO A 39 19.83 -14.64 -5.28
C PRO A 39 18.38 -14.54 -4.81
N SER A 40 18.17 -14.39 -3.51
CA SER A 40 16.82 -14.27 -2.94
C SER A 40 16.68 -13.19 -1.88
N VAL A 41 15.43 -12.77 -1.70
CA VAL A 41 14.93 -11.98 -0.56
C VAL A 41 13.74 -12.70 0.06
N SER A 42 13.58 -12.56 1.37
CA SER A 42 12.50 -13.18 2.13
C SER A 42 11.43 -12.14 2.43
N LEU A 43 10.21 -12.37 1.94
CA LEU A 43 9.05 -11.52 2.21
C LEU A 43 8.42 -11.89 3.55
N LEU A 44 8.17 -10.90 4.39
CA LEU A 44 7.41 -11.02 5.63
C LEU A 44 6.11 -10.21 5.53
N TYR A 45 4.98 -10.84 5.81
CA TYR A 45 3.74 -10.09 6.00
C TYR A 45 3.67 -9.51 7.40
N ALA A 46 3.43 -8.21 7.50
CA ALA A 46 3.27 -7.50 8.76
C ALA A 46 2.17 -6.46 8.65
N SER A 47 1.54 -6.10 9.77
CA SER A 47 0.65 -4.94 9.79
C SER A 47 1.48 -3.67 9.61
N SER A 48 0.97 -2.72 8.83
CA SER A 48 1.70 -1.49 8.48
C SER A 48 2.19 -0.72 9.72
N GLY A 49 1.34 -0.59 10.75
CA GLY A 49 1.68 0.07 12.02
C GLY A 49 2.78 -0.60 12.84
N SER A 50 3.17 -1.85 12.53
CA SER A 50 4.24 -2.57 13.24
C SER A 50 5.61 -2.50 12.55
N MET A 51 5.66 -2.15 11.26
CA MET A 51 6.86 -2.28 10.43
C MET A 51 8.04 -1.44 10.92
N ALA A 52 7.79 -0.20 11.34
CA ALA A 52 8.84 0.65 11.91
C ALA A 52 9.48 0.01 13.16
N GLN A 53 8.69 -0.61 14.03
CA GLN A 53 9.22 -1.28 15.22
C GLN A 53 9.96 -2.58 14.88
N LEU A 54 9.49 -3.35 13.90
CA LEU A 54 10.20 -4.52 13.40
C LEU A 54 11.57 -4.13 12.83
N LEU A 55 11.63 -3.01 12.09
CA LEU A 55 12.89 -2.47 11.56
C LEU A 55 13.82 -1.99 12.69
N ASN A 56 13.28 -1.24 13.65
CA ASN A 56 14.03 -0.73 14.81
C ASN A 56 14.66 -1.87 15.64
N THR A 57 13.96 -2.99 15.78
CA THR A 57 14.44 -4.16 16.52
C THR A 57 15.30 -5.12 15.70
N GLY A 58 15.48 -4.87 14.39
CA GLY A 58 16.25 -5.71 13.49
C GLY A 58 15.58 -7.06 13.17
N GLN A 59 14.27 -7.18 13.36
CA GLN A 59 13.50 -8.37 12.95
C GLN A 59 13.27 -8.41 11.43
N ILE A 60 13.31 -7.23 10.80
CA ILE A 60 13.32 -7.07 9.35
C ILE A 60 14.48 -6.17 8.95
N ASP A 61 14.87 -6.30 7.69
CA ASP A 61 15.99 -5.56 7.09
C ASP A 61 15.48 -4.31 6.34
N ALA A 62 14.28 -4.39 5.77
CA ALA A 62 13.61 -3.32 5.05
C ALA A 62 12.07 -3.49 5.11
N PHE A 63 11.33 -2.46 4.72
CA PHE A 63 9.91 -2.59 4.39
C PHE A 63 9.53 -1.70 3.21
N LEU A 64 8.51 -2.11 2.46
CA LEU A 64 7.92 -1.29 1.39
C LEU A 64 6.44 -1.11 1.71
N ILE A 65 6.03 0.14 1.97
CA ILE A 65 4.69 0.44 2.46
C ILE A 65 4.25 1.86 2.02
N TRP A 66 2.96 2.15 2.20
CA TRP A 66 2.35 3.45 1.93
C TRP A 66 2.62 4.51 3.02
N GLU A 67 2.44 5.78 2.65
CA GLU A 67 2.39 6.93 3.55
C GLU A 67 1.13 6.91 4.45
N PRO A 68 1.17 7.35 5.71
CA PRO A 68 2.26 8.10 6.37
C PRO A 68 3.28 7.22 7.10
N ILE A 69 3.21 5.90 6.95
CA ILE A 69 4.08 4.97 7.69
C ILE A 69 5.55 5.17 7.33
N VAL A 70 5.82 5.53 6.07
CA VAL A 70 7.16 5.87 5.60
C VAL A 70 7.66 7.14 6.29
N SER A 71 6.91 8.24 6.20
CA SER A 71 7.26 9.52 6.82
C SER A 71 7.43 9.44 8.34
N ASN A 72 6.59 8.65 9.02
CA ASN A 72 6.74 8.36 10.44
C ASN A 72 8.09 7.67 10.74
N ALA A 73 8.50 6.69 9.94
CA ALA A 73 9.79 6.01 10.13
C ALA A 73 11.00 6.95 9.89
N GLU A 74 10.89 7.87 8.93
CA GLU A 74 11.91 8.89 8.67
C GLU A 74 12.04 9.88 9.83
N LEU A 75 10.92 10.48 10.24
CA LEU A 75 10.90 11.53 11.27
C LEU A 75 11.18 11.00 12.68
N SER A 76 10.85 9.73 12.96
CA SER A 76 11.25 9.05 14.20
C SER A 76 12.73 8.65 14.24
N GLY A 77 13.46 8.81 13.13
CA GLY A 77 14.86 8.42 13.02
C GLY A 77 15.11 6.91 12.99
N ILE A 78 14.06 6.11 12.86
CA ILE A 78 14.15 4.64 12.76
C ILE A 78 14.70 4.23 11.39
N GLY A 79 14.11 4.81 10.35
CA GLY A 79 14.34 4.43 8.97
C GLY A 79 14.73 5.61 8.10
N LYS A 80 15.15 5.30 6.88
CA LYS A 80 15.28 6.27 5.79
C LYS A 80 14.74 5.63 4.52
N ARG A 81 14.01 6.41 3.72
CA ARG A 81 13.56 6.00 2.40
C ARG A 81 14.74 5.98 1.44
N ILE A 82 14.83 4.93 0.63
CA ILE A 82 15.86 4.78 -0.41
C ILE A 82 15.27 4.57 -1.80
N ALA A 83 13.96 4.34 -1.92
CA ALA A 83 13.28 4.31 -3.21
C ALA A 83 11.82 4.72 -3.03
N VAL A 84 11.28 5.44 -4.00
CA VAL A 84 9.84 5.64 -4.24
C VAL A 84 9.40 4.79 -5.44
N PRO A 85 8.10 4.65 -5.74
CA PRO A 85 7.64 3.81 -6.84
C PRO A 85 8.35 4.06 -8.18
N SER A 86 8.59 5.32 -8.57
CA SER A 86 9.29 5.68 -9.81
C SER A 86 10.76 5.23 -9.86
N ASP A 87 11.38 4.91 -8.71
CA ASP A 87 12.74 4.38 -8.67
C ASP A 87 12.78 2.85 -8.84
N LEU A 88 11.62 2.18 -8.70
CA LEU A 88 11.53 0.72 -8.71
C LEU A 88 11.42 0.21 -10.15
N PRO A 89 12.13 -0.88 -10.48
CA PRO A 89 11.92 -1.55 -11.75
C PRO A 89 10.59 -2.33 -11.79
N PRO A 90 10.09 -2.67 -12.99
CA PRO A 90 10.60 -2.28 -14.31
C PRO A 90 10.58 -0.76 -14.56
N PRO A 91 11.59 -0.18 -15.26
CA PRO A 91 11.68 1.28 -15.44
C PRO A 91 10.42 1.89 -16.04
N GLY A 92 9.92 2.96 -15.43
CA GLY A 92 8.73 3.70 -15.89
C GLY A 92 7.39 3.05 -15.58
N LYS A 93 7.36 1.81 -15.09
CA LYS A 93 6.10 1.09 -14.80
C LYS A 93 5.27 1.80 -13.74
N TRP A 94 5.92 2.38 -12.73
CA TRP A 94 5.25 2.91 -11.55
C TRP A 94 5.17 4.45 -11.51
N ASP A 95 5.76 5.16 -12.48
CA ASP A 95 5.91 6.63 -12.46
C ASP A 95 4.58 7.37 -12.32
N ASN A 96 3.51 6.83 -12.92
CA ASN A 96 2.17 7.43 -12.90
C ASN A 96 1.08 6.37 -12.77
N ALA A 97 1.41 5.21 -12.21
CA ALA A 97 0.45 4.14 -11.96
C ALA A 97 -0.51 4.56 -10.84
N ALA A 98 -1.81 4.32 -11.03
CA ALA A 98 -2.81 4.54 -9.99
C ALA A 98 -2.52 3.61 -8.82
N ILE A 99 -2.22 4.18 -7.66
CA ILE A 99 -1.93 3.41 -6.44
C ILE A 99 -3.23 3.09 -5.72
N ASN A 100 -4.13 4.06 -5.65
CA ASN A 100 -5.48 3.88 -5.14
C ASN A 100 -6.53 4.30 -6.15
N ILE A 101 -7.68 3.65 -6.06
CA ILE A 101 -8.82 3.80 -6.94
C ILE A 101 -10.12 3.80 -6.12
N LEU A 102 -11.19 4.32 -6.72
CA LEU A 102 -12.55 4.09 -6.25
C LEU A 102 -13.18 2.99 -7.09
N VAL A 103 -13.70 1.97 -6.42
CA VAL A 103 -14.52 0.90 -7.01
C VAL A 103 -15.95 0.98 -6.50
N LEU A 104 -16.90 0.62 -7.36
CA LEU A 104 -18.30 0.41 -6.98
C LEU A 104 -18.78 -0.93 -7.54
N ARG A 105 -19.81 -1.51 -6.92
CA ARG A 105 -20.49 -2.69 -7.47
C ARG A 105 -21.27 -2.32 -8.73
N ASP A 106 -21.29 -3.23 -9.69
CA ASP A 106 -22.07 -3.10 -10.94
C ASP A 106 -23.55 -2.85 -10.67
N ASP A 107 -24.14 -3.59 -9.73
CA ASP A 107 -25.56 -3.45 -9.38
C ASP A 107 -25.88 -2.10 -8.74
N THR A 108 -24.95 -1.53 -7.98
CA THR A 108 -25.07 -0.19 -7.40
C THR A 108 -25.05 0.88 -8.50
N ILE A 109 -24.15 0.78 -9.47
CA ILE A 109 -24.09 1.70 -10.62
C ILE A 109 -25.37 1.60 -11.45
N GLN A 110 -25.87 0.38 -11.70
CA GLN A 110 -27.09 0.16 -12.49
C GLN A 110 -28.35 0.67 -11.78
N ALA A 111 -28.44 0.48 -10.45
CA ALA A 111 -29.59 0.92 -9.67
C ALA A 111 -29.59 2.44 -9.45
N HIS A 112 -28.42 3.04 -9.26
CA HIS A 112 -28.28 4.45 -8.89
C HIS A 112 -27.17 5.16 -9.71
N PRO A 113 -27.33 5.30 -11.04
CA PRO A 113 -26.27 5.82 -11.92
C PRO A 113 -25.85 7.26 -11.61
N ASP A 114 -26.81 8.14 -11.30
CA ASP A 114 -26.49 9.52 -10.92
C ASP A 114 -25.84 9.60 -9.52
N LEU A 115 -26.08 8.64 -8.62
CA LEU A 115 -25.41 8.56 -7.33
C LEU A 115 -23.95 8.10 -7.48
N ALA A 116 -23.71 7.09 -8.33
CA ALA A 116 -22.35 6.67 -8.68
C ALA A 116 -21.54 7.81 -9.29
N ALA A 117 -22.15 8.54 -10.23
CA ALA A 117 -21.53 9.71 -10.85
C ALA A 117 -21.33 10.88 -9.87
N LEU A 118 -22.22 11.06 -8.89
CA LEU A 118 -22.06 12.05 -7.81
C LEU A 118 -20.86 11.73 -6.91
N LEU A 119 -20.68 10.46 -6.52
CA LEU A 119 -19.51 10.04 -5.75
C LEU A 119 -18.21 10.28 -6.53
N SER A 120 -18.21 9.96 -7.82
CA SER A 120 -17.07 10.27 -8.69
C SER A 120 -16.82 11.78 -8.78
N ALA A 121 -17.86 12.59 -9.01
CA ALA A 121 -17.75 14.05 -9.07
C ALA A 121 -17.17 14.64 -7.78
N LEU A 122 -17.69 14.22 -6.62
CA LEU A 122 -17.17 14.69 -5.34
C LEU A 122 -15.72 14.27 -5.10
N THR A 123 -15.33 13.07 -5.51
CA THR A 123 -13.94 12.65 -5.36
C THR A 123 -13.02 13.51 -6.23
N THR A 124 -13.39 13.76 -7.49
CA THR A 124 -12.62 14.64 -8.38
C THR A 124 -12.53 16.05 -7.81
N ALA A 125 -13.65 16.62 -7.35
CA ALA A 125 -13.64 17.93 -6.70
C ALA A 125 -12.77 17.96 -5.44
N ALA A 126 -12.73 16.87 -4.68
CA ALA A 126 -11.92 16.78 -3.48
C ALA A 126 -10.43 16.57 -3.78
N ILE A 127 -10.09 15.88 -4.86
CA ILE A 127 -8.72 15.85 -5.40
C ILE A 127 -8.28 17.27 -5.77
N ASP A 128 -9.13 18.00 -6.52
CA ASP A 128 -8.86 19.40 -6.88
C ASP A 128 -8.66 20.25 -5.62
N ARG A 129 -9.55 20.14 -4.62
CA ARG A 129 -9.45 20.89 -3.36
C ARG A 129 -8.18 20.55 -2.58
N THR A 130 -7.80 19.28 -2.55
CA THR A 130 -6.56 18.79 -1.90
C THR A 130 -5.32 19.42 -2.54
N ASN A 131 -5.34 19.58 -3.86
CA ASN A 131 -4.25 20.21 -4.61
C ASN A 131 -4.30 21.76 -4.54
N GLU A 132 -5.48 22.36 -4.52
CA GLU A 132 -5.69 23.81 -4.44
C GLU A 132 -5.27 24.38 -3.07
N ASP A 133 -5.46 23.62 -1.98
CA ASP A 133 -5.18 24.05 -0.61
C ASP A 133 -4.54 22.91 0.20
N THR A 134 -3.31 22.59 -0.17
CA THR A 134 -2.52 21.51 0.44
C THR A 134 -2.38 21.65 1.96
N PRO A 135 -2.10 22.84 2.55
CA PRO A 135 -2.01 22.96 4.01
C PRO A 135 -3.31 22.63 4.74
N LEU A 136 -4.47 22.95 4.16
CA LEU A 136 -5.76 22.52 4.71
C LEU A 136 -5.88 21.00 4.67
N ALA A 137 -5.54 20.38 3.54
CA ALA A 137 -5.63 18.94 3.36
C ALA A 137 -4.68 18.16 4.28
N GLU A 138 -3.44 18.62 4.45
CA GLU A 138 -2.46 18.08 5.41
C GLU A 138 -3.04 18.13 6.83
N ASN A 139 -3.62 19.28 7.22
CA ASN A 139 -4.20 19.45 8.54
C ASN A 139 -5.43 18.56 8.77
N ILE A 140 -6.33 18.46 7.78
CA ILE A 140 -7.48 17.54 7.83
C ILE A 140 -7.00 16.10 7.97
N THR A 141 -6.04 15.68 7.15
CA THR A 141 -5.51 14.32 7.14
C THR A 141 -4.83 13.97 8.46
N ALA A 142 -4.03 14.88 9.02
CA ALA A 142 -3.35 14.67 10.30
C ALA A 142 -4.35 14.37 11.43
N HIS A 143 -5.41 15.17 11.52
CA HIS A 143 -6.47 14.96 12.49
C HIS A 143 -7.29 13.70 12.21
N TRP A 144 -7.53 13.37 10.94
CA TRP A 144 -8.29 12.19 10.56
C TRP A 144 -7.53 10.91 10.89
N VAL A 145 -6.26 10.82 10.53
CA VAL A 145 -5.41 9.62 10.67
C VAL A 145 -4.97 9.41 12.11
N TYR A 146 -4.51 10.47 12.78
CA TYR A 146 -3.87 10.38 14.11
C TYR A 146 -4.73 10.91 15.25
N GLY A 147 -5.79 11.66 14.96
CA GLY A 147 -6.54 12.39 15.98
C GLY A 147 -5.80 13.65 16.43
N THR A 148 -6.08 14.10 17.66
CA THR A 148 -5.51 15.35 18.22
C THR A 148 -4.27 15.13 19.09
N GLY A 149 -3.90 13.87 19.33
CA GLY A 149 -2.75 13.51 20.16
C GLY A 149 -1.45 13.41 19.34
N PRO A 150 -0.29 13.53 19.99
CA PRO A 150 0.98 13.26 19.34
C PRO A 150 1.11 11.79 18.95
N ILE A 151 1.88 11.50 17.90
CA ILE A 151 2.23 10.14 17.51
C ILE A 151 3.32 9.64 18.45
N LEU A 152 3.06 8.51 19.12
CA LEU A 152 4.04 7.88 20.00
C LEU A 152 5.00 7.03 19.19
N THR A 153 6.31 7.24 19.39
CA THR A 153 7.37 6.47 18.74
C THR A 153 8.36 5.95 19.79
N PRO A 154 9.16 4.91 19.47
CA PRO A 154 10.22 4.46 20.37
C PRO A 154 11.25 5.55 20.72
N GLN A 155 11.37 6.61 19.90
CA GLN A 155 12.32 7.70 20.06
C GLN A 155 11.70 8.97 20.68
N GLY A 156 10.40 8.97 20.96
CA GLY A 156 9.70 10.11 21.57
C GLY A 156 8.30 10.31 20.99
N THR A 157 8.00 11.55 20.64
CA THR A 157 6.71 11.94 20.06
C THR A 157 6.90 12.71 18.77
N LEU A 158 6.04 12.48 17.78
CA LEU A 158 5.97 13.29 16.56
C LEU A 158 4.68 14.11 16.53
N ASP A 159 4.75 15.25 15.87
CA ASP A 159 3.59 16.06 15.50
C ASP A 159 2.91 15.43 14.28
N PRO A 160 1.62 15.04 14.37
CA PRO A 160 0.85 14.54 13.23
C PRO A 160 0.93 15.42 11.98
N LEU A 161 0.88 16.75 12.13
CA LEU A 161 0.92 17.65 10.98
C LEU A 161 2.27 17.60 10.27
N ALA A 162 3.37 17.52 11.02
CA ALA A 162 4.71 17.40 10.44
C ALA A 162 4.89 16.07 9.69
N VAL A 163 4.24 15.00 10.15
CA VAL A 163 4.25 13.70 9.44
C VAL A 163 3.49 13.82 8.12
N GLU A 164 2.29 14.41 8.12
CA GLU A 164 1.50 14.56 6.90
C GLU A 164 2.14 15.50 5.88
N GLN A 165 2.74 16.62 6.33
CA GLN A 165 3.53 17.50 5.47
C GLN A 165 4.64 16.72 4.75
N ARG A 166 5.33 15.85 5.47
CA ARG A 166 6.37 15.00 4.90
C ARG A 166 5.79 13.94 3.96
N SER A 167 4.63 13.38 4.28
CA SER A 167 3.94 12.42 3.41
C SER A 167 3.53 13.03 2.08
N PHE A 168 2.90 14.21 2.10
CA PHE A 168 2.32 14.88 0.94
C PHE A 168 3.38 15.21 -0.13
N GLU A 169 4.65 15.41 0.27
CA GLU A 169 5.78 15.56 -0.66
C GLU A 169 5.98 14.36 -1.60
N ASN A 170 5.44 13.18 -1.25
CA ASN A 170 5.69 11.92 -1.94
C ASN A 170 4.48 11.38 -2.71
N MET A 171 3.38 12.13 -2.79
CA MET A 171 2.14 11.70 -3.45
C MET A 171 1.64 12.76 -4.41
N VAL A 172 0.97 12.32 -5.48
CA VAL A 172 0.28 13.20 -6.41
C VAL A 172 -1.17 12.74 -6.48
N PHE A 173 -2.10 13.60 -6.07
CA PHE A 173 -3.53 13.32 -6.18
C PHE A 173 -4.01 13.66 -7.58
N THR A 174 -4.62 12.68 -8.25
CA THR A 174 -5.09 12.78 -9.63
C THR A 174 -6.19 11.76 -9.91
N PRO A 175 -7.23 12.13 -10.67
CA PRO A 175 -8.22 11.19 -11.17
C PRO A 175 -7.77 10.46 -12.46
N ASP A 176 -6.66 10.88 -13.07
CA ASP A 176 -6.28 10.53 -14.44
C ASP A 176 -5.22 9.42 -14.56
N ALA A 177 -4.83 8.80 -13.44
CA ALA A 177 -3.87 7.71 -13.45
C ALA A 177 -4.53 6.39 -13.89
N ALA A 178 -3.82 5.61 -14.71
CA ALA A 178 -4.27 4.28 -15.12
C ALA A 178 -3.91 3.23 -14.05
N PRO A 179 -4.78 2.25 -13.77
CA PRO A 179 -4.41 1.07 -12.98
C PRO A 179 -3.23 0.34 -13.61
N PRO A 180 -2.24 -0.12 -12.82
CA PRO A 180 -1.07 -0.81 -13.36
C PRO A 180 -1.38 -2.25 -13.77
N GLU A 181 -0.70 -2.74 -14.80
CA GLU A 181 -0.59 -4.19 -14.99
C GLU A 181 0.15 -4.82 -13.80
N ALA A 182 -0.35 -5.94 -13.28
CA ALA A 182 0.25 -6.66 -12.16
C ALA A 182 0.43 -8.14 -12.50
N SER A 183 1.66 -8.64 -12.35
CA SER A 183 2.02 -10.04 -12.60
C SER A 183 1.18 -11.02 -11.78
N ILE A 184 0.80 -10.68 -10.54
CA ILE A 184 -0.07 -11.54 -9.72
C ILE A 184 -1.48 -11.67 -10.31
N VAL A 185 -2.01 -10.61 -10.93
CA VAL A 185 -3.34 -10.60 -11.54
C VAL A 185 -3.29 -11.40 -12.84
N GLU A 186 -2.28 -11.16 -13.68
CA GLU A 186 -2.04 -11.91 -14.91
C GLU A 186 -1.92 -13.42 -14.61
N TYR A 187 -1.09 -13.78 -13.63
CA TYR A 187 -0.92 -15.17 -13.21
C TYR A 187 -2.24 -15.79 -12.76
N THR A 188 -3.06 -15.04 -12.02
CA THR A 188 -4.36 -15.53 -11.53
C THR A 188 -5.31 -15.78 -12.69
N ILE A 189 -5.43 -14.85 -13.65
CA ILE A 189 -6.24 -15.01 -14.85
C ILE A 189 -5.79 -16.25 -15.63
N ASN A 190 -4.49 -16.34 -15.93
CA ASN A 190 -3.92 -17.46 -16.69
C ASN A 190 -4.14 -18.81 -15.99
N SER A 191 -4.07 -18.83 -14.67
CA SER A 191 -4.33 -20.05 -13.87
C SER A 191 -5.81 -20.46 -13.90
N MET A 192 -6.74 -19.50 -13.99
CA MET A 192 -8.18 -19.77 -14.04
C MET A 192 -8.66 -20.18 -15.43
N THR A 193 -8.10 -19.58 -16.49
CA THR A 193 -8.52 -19.84 -17.88
C THR A 193 -7.76 -21.01 -18.51
N GLY A 194 -6.56 -21.30 -18.02
CA GLY A 194 -5.62 -22.23 -18.67
C GLY A 194 -4.96 -21.66 -19.93
N GLU A 195 -5.16 -20.37 -20.21
CA GLU A 195 -4.56 -19.65 -21.32
C GLU A 195 -3.36 -18.84 -20.82
N THR A 196 -2.40 -18.56 -21.69
CA THR A 196 -1.28 -17.66 -21.38
C THR A 196 -1.44 -16.38 -22.18
N GLY A 197 -1.50 -15.24 -21.50
CA GLY A 197 -1.54 -13.93 -22.13
C GLY A 197 -1.35 -12.82 -21.11
N SER A 198 -1.25 -11.59 -21.63
CA SER A 198 -1.34 -10.36 -20.85
C SER A 198 -2.81 -9.93 -20.72
N TYR A 199 -3.15 -9.23 -19.65
CA TYR A 199 -4.44 -8.57 -19.49
C TYR A 199 -4.28 -7.05 -19.58
N ASP A 200 -5.36 -6.36 -19.96
CA ASP A 200 -5.41 -4.90 -19.94
C ASP A 200 -6.24 -4.45 -18.72
N PRO A 201 -5.65 -3.81 -17.69
CA PRO A 201 -6.38 -3.33 -16.52
C PRO A 201 -7.55 -2.39 -16.86
N MET A 202 -7.48 -1.70 -18.00
CA MET A 202 -8.56 -0.81 -18.46
C MET A 202 -9.85 -1.55 -18.78
N MET A 203 -9.83 -2.88 -18.95
CA MET A 203 -11.04 -3.67 -19.17
C MET A 203 -12.01 -3.66 -17.98
N TRP A 204 -11.52 -3.30 -16.78
CA TRP A 204 -12.34 -3.18 -15.57
C TRP A 204 -12.68 -1.74 -15.21
N VAL A 205 -12.33 -0.78 -16.07
CA VAL A 205 -12.62 0.63 -15.86
C VAL A 205 -13.94 1.01 -16.54
N ASP A 206 -14.93 1.39 -15.75
CA ASP A 206 -16.15 2.01 -16.26
C ASP A 206 -15.97 3.52 -16.42
N SER A 207 -15.56 3.93 -17.62
CA SER A 207 -15.39 5.34 -17.99
C SER A 207 -16.70 6.13 -18.12
N THR A 208 -17.87 5.48 -18.10
CA THR A 208 -19.15 6.16 -18.27
C THR A 208 -19.55 6.94 -17.01
N VAL A 209 -19.19 6.43 -15.84
CA VAL A 209 -19.42 7.07 -14.54
C VAL A 209 -18.69 8.42 -14.42
N PRO A 210 -17.35 8.51 -14.59
CA PRO A 210 -16.65 9.79 -14.54
C PRO A 210 -17.04 10.72 -15.70
N ALA A 211 -17.41 10.19 -16.88
CA ALA A 211 -17.96 11.01 -17.96
C ALA A 211 -19.29 11.67 -17.54
N ARG A 212 -20.15 10.97 -16.80
CA ARG A 212 -21.38 11.54 -16.22
C ARG A 212 -21.05 12.58 -15.13
N ALA A 213 -20.09 12.27 -14.26
CA ALA A 213 -19.62 13.15 -13.20
C ALA A 213 -19.15 14.53 -13.72
N ALA A 214 -18.48 14.55 -14.88
CA ALA A 214 -18.02 15.79 -15.50
C ALA A 214 -19.16 16.78 -15.81
N TYR A 215 -20.36 16.30 -16.16
CA TYR A 215 -21.52 17.17 -16.38
C TYR A 215 -22.05 17.80 -15.08
N PHE A 216 -21.84 17.15 -13.93
CA PHE A 216 -22.18 17.72 -12.63
C PHE A 216 -21.16 18.77 -12.22
N LEU A 217 -19.86 18.47 -12.37
CA LEU A 217 -18.76 19.37 -12.03
C LEU A 217 -18.81 20.69 -12.83
N ASN A 218 -19.17 20.63 -14.10
CA ASN A 218 -19.27 21.83 -14.95
C ASN A 218 -20.66 22.50 -14.91
N GLY A 219 -21.61 21.97 -14.13
CA GLY A 219 -22.95 22.53 -13.97
C GLY A 219 -23.87 22.39 -15.18
N THR A 220 -23.52 21.57 -16.18
CA THR A 220 -24.36 21.36 -17.38
C THR A 220 -25.44 20.30 -17.18
N ALA A 221 -25.38 19.54 -16.09
CA ALA A 221 -26.45 18.65 -15.63
C ALA A 221 -26.65 18.76 -14.12
N VAL A 222 -27.88 18.56 -13.67
CA VAL A 222 -28.21 18.39 -12.25
C VAL A 222 -28.44 16.90 -11.99
N PRO A 223 -27.84 16.32 -10.92
CA PRO A 223 -28.09 14.94 -10.55
C PRO A 223 -29.56 14.69 -10.22
N THR A 224 -30.08 13.54 -10.64
CA THR A 224 -31.41 13.07 -10.28
C THR A 224 -31.40 12.60 -8.83
N ILE A 225 -32.29 13.15 -8.01
CA ILE A 225 -32.42 12.76 -6.60
C ILE A 225 -33.27 11.50 -6.50
N ASP A 226 -32.74 10.49 -5.83
CA ASP A 226 -33.49 9.27 -5.50
C ASP A 226 -34.37 9.52 -4.26
N PRO A 227 -35.72 9.50 -4.38
CA PRO A 227 -36.60 9.73 -3.24
C PRO A 227 -36.49 8.64 -2.16
N ALA A 228 -35.89 7.49 -2.47
CA ALA A 228 -35.70 6.40 -1.51
C ALA A 228 -34.56 6.66 -0.51
N LEU A 229 -33.70 7.66 -0.75
CA LEU A 229 -32.53 7.99 0.09
C LEU A 229 -31.67 6.74 0.40
N PRO A 230 -31.08 6.10 -0.62
CA PRO A 230 -30.29 4.90 -0.43
C PRO A 230 -29.14 5.12 0.55
N THR A 231 -28.74 4.05 1.24
CA THR A 231 -27.54 4.03 2.07
C THR A 231 -26.44 3.25 1.34
N LEU A 232 -25.26 3.87 1.18
CA LEU A 232 -24.08 3.21 0.64
C LEU A 232 -23.02 3.05 1.72
N ASN A 233 -22.52 1.84 1.88
CA ASN A 233 -21.40 1.50 2.75
C ASN A 233 -20.13 1.46 1.90
N ILE A 234 -19.25 2.44 2.09
CA ILE A 234 -18.05 2.64 1.29
C ILE A 234 -16.82 2.33 2.13
N GLY A 235 -16.05 1.32 1.71
CA GLY A 235 -14.83 0.89 2.39
C GLY A 235 -13.65 1.85 2.20
N TYR A 236 -12.76 1.96 3.18
CA TYR A 236 -11.45 2.62 3.06
C TYR A 236 -10.48 2.14 4.16
N ILE A 237 -9.18 2.38 4.00
CA ILE A 237 -8.19 2.10 5.06
C ILE A 237 -7.92 3.42 5.83
N PRO A 238 -8.21 3.49 7.15
CA PRO A 238 -8.17 4.76 7.89
C PRO A 238 -6.77 5.23 8.28
N SER A 239 -5.74 4.43 8.00
CA SER A 239 -4.34 4.68 8.35
C SER A 239 -3.47 5.01 7.12
N SER A 240 -4.08 5.51 6.05
CA SER A 240 -3.41 5.86 4.80
C SER A 240 -3.82 7.26 4.37
N ASP A 241 -2.84 8.15 4.25
CA ASP A 241 -3.03 9.52 3.76
C ASP A 241 -3.25 9.60 2.24
N ASN A 242 -3.03 8.49 1.53
CA ASN A 242 -3.42 8.36 0.12
C ASN A 242 -4.93 8.54 -0.13
N TYR A 243 -5.75 8.51 0.93
CA TYR A 243 -7.18 8.82 0.87
C TYR A 243 -7.51 10.24 1.36
N ALA A 244 -6.54 11.15 1.45
CA ALA A 244 -6.78 12.54 1.86
C ALA A 244 -7.95 13.23 1.14
N PRO A 245 -8.18 13.04 -0.18
CA PRO A 245 -9.36 13.58 -0.85
C PRO A 245 -10.68 13.14 -0.20
N VAL A 246 -10.78 11.90 0.30
CA VAL A 246 -11.97 11.42 1.02
C VAL A 246 -12.18 12.19 2.31
N TYR A 247 -11.09 12.51 3.03
CA TYR A 247 -11.14 13.23 4.29
C TYR A 247 -11.50 14.70 4.07
N VAL A 248 -10.91 15.32 3.04
CA VAL A 248 -11.20 16.69 2.60
C VAL A 248 -12.66 16.82 2.17
N MET A 249 -13.16 15.89 1.34
CA MET A 249 -14.57 15.84 0.92
C MET A 249 -15.55 15.91 2.08
N VAL A 250 -15.22 15.28 3.21
CA VAL A 250 -16.07 15.23 4.41
C VAL A 250 -15.84 16.43 5.33
N LYS A 251 -14.59 16.81 5.59
CA LYS A 251 -14.26 17.84 6.60
C LYS A 251 -14.38 19.26 6.05
N ASP A 252 -14.27 19.46 4.74
CA ASP A 252 -14.48 20.73 4.06
C ASP A 252 -15.82 20.73 3.28
N SER A 253 -16.85 20.06 3.81
CA SER A 253 -18.12 19.82 3.11
C SER A 253 -18.81 21.11 2.63
N GLU A 254 -18.71 22.19 3.41
CA GLU A 254 -19.31 23.50 3.10
C GLU A 254 -18.74 24.08 1.79
N TYR A 255 -17.42 23.95 1.56
CA TYR A 255 -16.78 24.34 0.30
C TYR A 255 -17.45 23.69 -0.91
N PHE A 256 -17.73 22.38 -0.82
CA PHE A 256 -18.36 21.65 -1.92
C PHE A 256 -19.83 22.03 -2.10
N CYS A 257 -20.55 22.25 -1.00
CA CYS A 257 -21.95 22.68 -1.06
C CYS A 257 -22.07 24.02 -1.80
N ASP A 258 -21.21 24.98 -1.45
CA ASP A 258 -21.23 26.32 -2.02
C ASP A 258 -20.73 26.36 -3.46
N ARG A 259 -19.67 25.61 -3.78
CA ARG A 259 -19.03 25.66 -5.10
C ARG A 259 -19.77 24.83 -6.16
N TYR A 260 -20.23 23.64 -5.80
CA TYR A 260 -20.78 22.68 -6.77
C TYR A 260 -22.27 22.43 -6.59
N GLY A 261 -22.87 22.88 -5.48
CA GLY A 261 -24.25 22.55 -5.15
C GLY A 261 -24.45 21.10 -4.75
N PHE A 262 -23.40 20.31 -4.55
CA PHE A 262 -23.48 18.96 -4.00
C PHE A 262 -22.30 18.71 -3.07
N CYS A 263 -22.52 17.99 -1.98
CA CYS A 263 -21.55 17.84 -0.90
C CYS A 263 -21.86 16.65 0.00
N LEU A 264 -20.82 16.13 0.65
CA LEU A 264 -20.93 15.07 1.64
C LEU A 264 -20.79 15.66 3.05
N VAL A 265 -21.89 15.83 3.75
CA VAL A 265 -21.91 16.48 5.07
C VAL A 265 -21.83 15.42 6.16
N PRO A 266 -20.87 15.48 7.10
CA PRO A 266 -20.80 14.55 8.22
C PRO A 266 -21.97 14.80 9.19
N ASP A 267 -22.58 13.73 9.70
CA ASP A 267 -23.71 13.85 10.62
C ASP A 267 -23.27 14.44 11.99
N ASP A 268 -22.02 14.18 12.39
CA ASP A 268 -21.38 14.82 13.54
C ASP A 268 -20.02 15.44 13.10
N PRO A 269 -19.98 16.74 12.78
CA PRO A 269 -18.76 17.42 12.35
C PRO A 269 -17.73 17.58 13.46
N SER A 270 -18.10 17.37 14.73
CA SER A 270 -17.19 17.51 15.88
C SER A 270 -16.20 16.34 16.01
N LEU A 271 -16.51 15.21 15.37
CA LEU A 271 -15.62 14.06 15.33
C LEU A 271 -14.37 14.38 14.50
N SER A 272 -13.22 13.85 14.94
CA SER A 272 -11.98 13.87 14.15
C SER A 272 -12.10 12.98 12.91
N ARG A 273 -12.90 11.92 13.01
CA ARG A 273 -13.14 10.93 11.96
C ARG A 273 -14.64 10.60 11.87
N PRO A 274 -15.47 11.50 11.32
CA PRO A 274 -16.87 11.21 11.06
C PRO A 274 -16.99 10.08 10.03
N VAL A 275 -17.83 9.08 10.32
CA VAL A 275 -18.03 7.90 9.45
C VAL A 275 -19.45 7.72 8.96
N THR A 276 -20.39 8.56 9.42
CA THR A 276 -21.74 8.63 8.87
C THR A 276 -21.94 10.03 8.31
N CYS A 277 -22.36 10.08 7.05
CA CYS A 277 -22.50 11.32 6.30
C CYS A 277 -23.80 11.29 5.49
N THR A 278 -24.31 12.47 5.19
CA THR A 278 -25.45 12.66 4.30
C THR A 278 -24.98 13.38 3.03
N LEU A 279 -25.22 12.76 1.87
CA LEU A 279 -24.97 13.35 0.57
C LEU A 279 -26.13 14.30 0.22
N LEU A 280 -25.80 15.55 -0.10
CA LEU A 280 -26.75 16.59 -0.46
C LEU A 280 -26.59 17.01 -1.92
N VAL A 281 -27.71 17.35 -2.56
CA VAL A 281 -27.77 18.06 -3.85
C VAL A 281 -28.70 19.27 -3.67
N ASN A 282 -28.18 20.47 -3.85
CA ASN A 282 -28.84 21.76 -3.63
C ASN A 282 -29.58 21.82 -2.29
N GLY A 283 -28.91 21.37 -1.22
CA GLY A 283 -29.45 21.30 0.14
C GLY A 283 -30.47 20.18 0.38
N THR A 284 -30.81 19.38 -0.65
CA THR A 284 -31.73 18.25 -0.52
C THR A 284 -30.95 16.96 -0.30
N PRO A 285 -31.23 16.18 0.76
CA PRO A 285 -30.64 14.85 0.93
C PRO A 285 -30.93 13.94 -0.25
N THR A 286 -29.92 13.18 -0.69
CA THR A 286 -30.07 12.19 -1.77
C THR A 286 -29.54 10.80 -1.42
N ALA A 287 -28.67 10.66 -0.43
CA ALA A 287 -28.17 9.37 0.05
C ALA A 287 -27.53 9.51 1.43
N HIS A 288 -27.46 8.39 2.16
CA HIS A 288 -26.59 8.26 3.34
C HIS A 288 -25.33 7.49 2.95
N ILE A 289 -24.17 7.97 3.39
CA ILE A 289 -22.89 7.32 3.13
C ILE A 289 -22.26 6.93 4.47
N ASN A 290 -22.02 5.63 4.65
CA ASN A 290 -21.27 5.11 5.77
C ASN A 290 -19.85 4.78 5.31
N LEU A 291 -18.85 5.41 5.91
CA LEU A 291 -17.45 5.12 5.66
C LEU A 291 -16.99 3.96 6.55
N ILE A 292 -16.78 2.79 5.95
CA ILE A 292 -16.44 1.55 6.66
C ILE A 292 -14.92 1.35 6.67
N MET A 293 -14.34 1.32 7.87
CA MET A 293 -12.90 1.14 8.04
C MET A 293 -12.48 -0.31 7.81
N GLY A 294 -11.55 -0.53 6.88
CA GLY A 294 -10.89 -1.80 6.63
C GLY A 294 -9.44 -1.84 7.12
N GLN A 295 -8.83 -3.03 7.07
CA GLN A 295 -7.44 -3.26 7.48
C GLN A 295 -6.49 -3.54 6.30
N SER A 296 -7.02 -4.03 5.18
CA SER A 296 -6.25 -4.34 3.96
C SER A 296 -7.14 -4.23 2.74
N GLY A 297 -6.54 -4.01 1.57
CA GLY A 297 -7.28 -3.90 0.31
C GLY A 297 -8.03 -5.18 -0.06
N GLY A 298 -7.35 -6.33 -0.01
CA GLY A 298 -7.99 -7.63 -0.27
C GLY A 298 -9.14 -7.95 0.72
N GLY A 299 -9.01 -7.54 1.99
CA GLY A 299 -10.06 -7.69 2.99
C GLY A 299 -11.31 -6.86 2.66
N ILE A 300 -11.13 -5.58 2.29
CA ILE A 300 -12.23 -4.70 1.87
C ILE A 300 -12.94 -5.25 0.64
N MET A 301 -12.17 -5.66 -0.38
CA MET A 301 -12.74 -6.23 -1.61
C MET A 301 -13.52 -7.52 -1.35
N THR A 302 -13.05 -8.38 -0.43
CA THR A 302 -13.80 -9.56 0.00
C THR A 302 -15.18 -9.19 0.53
N THR A 303 -15.29 -8.10 1.30
CA THR A 303 -16.58 -7.61 1.83
C THR A 303 -17.49 -7.07 0.72
N ILE A 304 -16.95 -6.44 -0.33
CA ILE A 304 -17.71 -6.07 -1.54
C ILE A 304 -18.27 -7.33 -2.23
N GLY A 305 -17.45 -8.37 -2.40
CA GLY A 305 -17.87 -9.64 -3.00
C GLY A 305 -18.95 -10.36 -2.20
N GLN A 306 -18.98 -10.16 -0.88
CA GLN A 306 -20.02 -10.65 0.03
C GLN A 306 -21.30 -9.80 0.04
N ASN A 307 -21.39 -8.77 -0.80
CA ASN A 307 -22.51 -7.83 -0.86
C ASN A 307 -22.77 -7.10 0.48
N ALA A 308 -21.70 -6.80 1.23
CA ALA A 308 -21.77 -6.05 2.48
C ALA A 308 -21.22 -4.62 2.35
N LEU A 309 -20.60 -4.28 1.21
CA LEU A 309 -20.19 -2.93 0.83
C LEU A 309 -20.61 -2.68 -0.62
N GLU A 310 -21.10 -1.47 -0.90
CA GLU A 310 -21.46 -1.01 -2.24
C GLU A 310 -20.24 -0.53 -3.05
N GLY A 311 -19.14 -0.21 -2.37
CA GLY A 311 -17.89 0.17 -3.01
C GLY A 311 -16.77 0.47 -2.02
N ALA A 312 -15.62 0.92 -2.51
CA ALA A 312 -14.49 1.28 -1.67
C ALA A 312 -13.45 2.17 -2.35
N TYR A 313 -12.77 2.98 -1.54
CA TYR A 313 -11.46 3.54 -1.87
C TYR A 313 -10.40 2.54 -1.43
N VAL A 314 -9.64 2.00 -2.38
CA VAL A 314 -8.77 0.84 -2.15
C VAL A 314 -7.57 0.86 -3.10
N GLY A 315 -6.52 0.10 -2.78
CA GLY A 315 -5.38 -0.09 -3.68
C GLY A 315 -5.79 -0.75 -5.00
N SER A 316 -5.18 -0.35 -6.11
CA SER A 316 -5.49 -0.85 -7.46
C SER A 316 -5.27 -2.35 -7.60
N VAL A 317 -4.07 -2.85 -7.31
CA VAL A 317 -3.74 -4.28 -7.45
C VAL A 317 -4.66 -5.22 -6.66
N PRO A 318 -4.98 -4.99 -5.35
CA PRO A 318 -5.94 -5.86 -4.67
C PRO A 318 -7.36 -5.80 -5.23
N ALA A 319 -7.78 -4.67 -5.79
CA ALA A 319 -9.07 -4.57 -6.45
C ALA A 319 -9.08 -5.38 -7.75
N GLU A 320 -8.11 -5.14 -8.62
CA GLU A 320 -7.90 -5.88 -9.86
C GLU A 320 -7.88 -7.39 -9.65
N LEU A 321 -7.11 -7.87 -8.66
CA LEU A 321 -7.04 -9.29 -8.32
C LEU A 321 -8.42 -9.86 -7.95
N GLN A 322 -9.21 -9.11 -7.20
CA GLN A 322 -10.53 -9.57 -6.75
C GLN A 322 -11.56 -9.51 -7.86
N ILE A 323 -11.52 -8.50 -8.72
CA ILE A 323 -12.37 -8.39 -9.91
C ILE A 323 -12.06 -9.56 -10.87
N ALA A 324 -10.77 -9.87 -11.08
CA ALA A 324 -10.35 -11.06 -11.85
C ALA A 324 -10.90 -12.38 -11.29
N LEU A 325 -11.06 -12.47 -9.96
CA LEU A 325 -11.65 -13.61 -9.25
C LEU A 325 -13.20 -13.61 -9.25
N GLY A 326 -13.85 -12.70 -9.98
CA GLY A 326 -15.30 -12.65 -10.15
C GLY A 326 -16.04 -11.78 -9.15
N ASN A 327 -15.35 -10.88 -8.44
CA ASN A 327 -16.01 -9.86 -7.64
C ASN A 327 -16.79 -8.90 -8.55
N PRO A 328 -18.08 -8.60 -8.28
CA PRO A 328 -18.94 -7.80 -9.17
C PRO A 328 -18.68 -6.29 -9.04
N ALA A 329 -17.42 -5.90 -8.87
CA ALA A 329 -17.00 -4.52 -8.74
C ALA A 329 -16.31 -4.05 -10.02
N VAL A 330 -16.40 -2.76 -10.30
CA VAL A 330 -15.68 -2.09 -11.39
C VAL A 330 -14.96 -0.87 -10.87
N ILE A 331 -13.86 -0.53 -11.52
CA ILE A 331 -13.06 0.66 -11.25
C ILE A 331 -13.75 1.85 -11.90
N ILE A 332 -14.05 2.90 -11.14
CA ILE A 332 -14.72 4.09 -11.70
C ILE A 332 -13.80 5.31 -11.81
N GLN A 333 -12.68 5.34 -11.08
CA GLN A 333 -11.66 6.41 -11.16
C GLN A 333 -10.42 6.08 -10.33
N SER A 334 -9.32 6.75 -10.61
CA SER A 334 -8.13 6.78 -9.75
C SER A 334 -8.20 7.90 -8.71
N ILE A 335 -7.30 7.87 -7.72
CA ILE A 335 -7.22 8.86 -6.65
C ILE A 335 -5.84 9.51 -6.59
N ASN A 336 -4.79 8.70 -6.71
CA ASN A 336 -3.42 9.16 -6.55
C ASN A 336 -2.40 8.26 -7.23
N THR A 337 -1.21 8.82 -7.45
CA THR A 337 0.04 8.12 -7.76
C THR A 337 1.06 8.34 -6.63
N GLY A 338 2.11 7.52 -6.59
CA GLY A 338 3.16 7.62 -5.56
C GLY A 338 2.71 7.18 -4.15
N GLY A 339 3.14 7.90 -3.12
CA GLY A 339 2.68 7.67 -1.74
C GLY A 339 3.10 6.34 -1.13
N SER A 340 4.18 5.72 -1.65
CA SER A 340 4.82 4.52 -1.09
C SER A 340 6.33 4.71 -1.04
N GLY A 341 7.02 3.87 -0.28
CA GLY A 341 8.48 3.92 -0.22
C GLY A 341 9.12 2.66 0.34
N LEU A 342 10.30 2.33 -0.21
CA LEU A 342 11.21 1.34 0.34
C LEU A 342 12.05 1.99 1.44
N VAL A 343 11.91 1.49 2.66
CA VAL A 343 12.59 2.00 3.85
C VAL A 343 13.56 0.96 4.37
N VAL A 344 14.76 1.42 4.70
CA VAL A 344 15.79 0.66 5.41
C VAL A 344 16.14 1.36 6.71
N SER A 345 16.85 0.68 7.63
CA SER A 345 17.29 1.32 8.87
C SER A 345 18.10 2.58 8.57
N ASN A 346 17.92 3.63 9.36
CA ASN A 346 18.70 4.88 9.21
C ASN A 346 20.21 4.67 9.39
N ARG A 347 20.62 3.58 10.05
CA ARG A 347 22.03 3.17 10.21
C ARG A 347 22.61 2.46 8.97
N SER A 348 21.77 2.14 7.99
CA SER A 348 22.18 1.45 6.77
C SER A 348 23.00 2.39 5.86
N PRO A 349 24.05 1.91 5.17
CA PRO A 349 24.80 2.72 4.22
C PRO A 349 24.09 2.88 2.87
N LEU A 350 23.00 2.13 2.62
CA LEU A 350 22.28 2.12 1.35
C LEU A 350 21.64 3.47 1.05
N ARG A 351 21.64 3.89 -0.21
CA ARG A 351 21.12 5.20 -0.63
C ARG A 351 19.97 5.10 -1.60
N ASP A 352 19.99 4.08 -2.45
CA ASP A 352 19.06 3.92 -3.55
C ASP A 352 18.72 2.43 -3.79
N TRP A 353 17.86 2.17 -4.78
CA TRP A 353 17.51 0.82 -5.22
C TRP A 353 18.74 0.01 -5.71
N THR A 354 19.71 0.65 -6.35
CA THR A 354 20.91 -0.04 -6.87
C THR A 354 21.76 -0.58 -5.72
N ASP A 355 21.99 0.23 -4.68
CA ASP A 355 22.63 -0.19 -3.44
C ASP A 355 21.87 -1.36 -2.80
N PHE A 356 20.53 -1.29 -2.77
CA PHE A 356 19.68 -2.34 -2.22
C PHE A 356 19.85 -3.68 -2.95
N VAL A 357 19.87 -3.68 -4.28
CA VAL A 357 20.08 -4.89 -5.10
C VAL A 357 21.43 -5.54 -4.83
N LEU A 358 22.50 -4.74 -4.78
CA LEU A 358 23.84 -5.24 -4.46
C LEU A 358 23.89 -5.86 -3.07
N TRP A 359 23.25 -5.21 -2.11
CA TRP A 359 23.15 -5.70 -0.74
C TRP A 359 22.35 -7.00 -0.65
N ALA A 360 21.18 -7.08 -1.29
CA ALA A 360 20.33 -8.27 -1.32
C ALA A 360 21.06 -9.47 -1.92
N LYS A 361 21.72 -9.30 -3.08
CA LYS A 361 22.52 -10.34 -3.73
C LYS A 361 23.68 -10.80 -2.83
N GLY A 362 24.40 -9.87 -2.20
CA GLY A 362 25.48 -10.21 -1.27
C GLY A 362 25.02 -10.93 -0.01
N ARG A 363 23.87 -10.51 0.55
CA ARG A 363 23.20 -11.13 1.71
C ARG A 363 22.73 -12.56 1.41
N SER A 364 22.10 -12.76 0.25
CA SER A 364 21.70 -14.08 -0.24
C SER A 364 22.90 -15.01 -0.41
N ALA A 365 23.98 -14.56 -1.07
CA ALA A 365 25.21 -15.34 -1.26
C ALA A 365 25.92 -15.69 0.06
N ALA A 366 25.63 -14.96 1.15
CA ALA A 366 26.11 -15.24 2.49
C ALA A 366 25.12 -16.08 3.32
N GLY A 367 24.06 -16.64 2.70
CA GLY A 367 23.08 -17.50 3.35
C GLY A 367 22.16 -16.76 4.32
N ARG A 368 22.03 -15.44 4.15
CA ARG A 368 21.24 -14.56 5.01
C ARG A 368 20.43 -13.61 4.13
N PRO A 369 19.41 -14.08 3.39
CA PRO A 369 18.60 -13.22 2.54
C PRO A 369 18.06 -12.01 3.30
N VAL A 370 17.84 -10.92 2.57
CA VAL A 370 17.23 -9.69 3.13
C VAL A 370 15.76 -9.97 3.44
N ILE A 371 15.32 -9.59 4.63
CA ILE A 371 13.92 -9.71 5.04
C ILE A 371 13.17 -8.40 4.75
N ILE A 372 12.23 -8.41 3.81
CA ILE A 372 11.42 -7.25 3.44
C ILE A 372 10.01 -7.43 4.00
N ALA A 373 9.51 -6.47 4.80
CA ALA A 373 8.11 -6.46 5.20
C ALA A 373 7.20 -5.71 4.21
N THR A 374 6.01 -6.25 4.01
CA THR A 374 4.89 -5.58 3.31
C THR A 374 3.55 -6.10 3.84
N VAL A 375 2.44 -5.58 3.33
CA VAL A 375 1.09 -6.09 3.62
C VAL A 375 0.67 -7.06 2.51
N GLN A 376 0.09 -8.19 2.91
CA GLN A 376 -0.42 -9.20 1.97
C GLN A 376 -1.49 -8.60 1.05
N SER A 377 -1.44 -8.99 -0.23
CA SER A 377 -2.40 -8.55 -1.25
C SER A 377 -2.48 -7.03 -1.32
N SER A 378 -1.32 -6.40 -1.49
CA SER A 378 -1.17 -4.96 -1.68
C SER A 378 -0.38 -4.67 -2.95
N ILE A 379 -0.52 -3.47 -3.48
CA ILE A 379 0.33 -3.02 -4.58
C ILE A 379 1.81 -2.98 -4.15
N GLN A 380 2.10 -2.75 -2.86
CA GLN A 380 3.46 -2.76 -2.33
C GLN A 380 4.09 -4.16 -2.35
N GLU A 381 3.30 -5.21 -2.12
CA GLU A 381 3.76 -6.58 -2.35
C GLU A 381 4.13 -6.79 -3.82
N GLU A 382 3.28 -6.33 -4.74
CA GLU A 382 3.53 -6.47 -6.18
C GLU A 382 4.78 -5.72 -6.63
N MET A 383 4.96 -4.48 -6.17
CA MET A 383 6.17 -3.69 -6.42
C MET A 383 7.43 -4.44 -5.97
N VAL A 384 7.42 -5.07 -4.79
CA VAL A 384 8.57 -5.87 -4.32
C VAL A 384 8.81 -7.07 -5.24
N ARG A 385 7.75 -7.80 -5.60
CA ARG A 385 7.86 -9.01 -6.44
C ARG A 385 8.42 -8.71 -7.81
N GLU A 386 7.85 -7.72 -8.49
CA GLU A 386 8.26 -7.39 -9.85
C GLU A 386 9.63 -6.73 -9.89
N ALA A 387 9.94 -5.85 -8.94
CA ALA A 387 11.26 -5.24 -8.86
C ALA A 387 12.35 -6.28 -8.62
N CYS A 388 12.10 -7.26 -7.74
CA CYS A 388 13.03 -8.37 -7.52
C CYS A 388 13.14 -9.28 -8.76
N ALA A 389 12.01 -9.61 -9.40
CA ALA A 389 12.00 -10.44 -10.60
C ALA A 389 12.81 -9.81 -11.74
N TYR A 390 12.66 -8.50 -11.97
CA TYR A 390 13.44 -7.74 -12.94
C TYR A 390 14.95 -7.84 -12.69
N GLU A 391 15.34 -7.87 -11.42
CA GLU A 391 16.74 -7.96 -10.98
C GLU A 391 17.30 -9.38 -10.92
N ASN A 392 16.51 -10.38 -11.34
CA ASN A 392 16.80 -11.82 -11.17
C ASN A 392 17.03 -12.19 -9.70
N ILE A 393 16.20 -11.65 -8.81
CA ILE A 393 16.15 -11.97 -7.39
C ILE A 393 14.84 -12.71 -7.13
N THR A 394 14.94 -13.92 -6.58
CA THR A 394 13.77 -14.73 -6.20
C THR A 394 13.18 -14.20 -4.90
N VAL A 395 11.86 -14.00 -4.86
CA VAL A 395 11.15 -13.70 -3.61
C VAL A 395 10.70 -15.00 -2.98
N THR A 396 11.16 -15.28 -1.76
CA THR A 396 10.69 -16.39 -0.92
C THR A 396 9.84 -15.86 0.24
N PHE A 397 9.20 -16.74 1.00
CA PHE A 397 8.48 -16.35 2.22
C PHE A 397 9.34 -16.55 3.45
N TYR A 398 9.40 -15.53 4.31
CA TYR A 398 10.12 -15.62 5.57
C TYR A 398 9.61 -16.80 6.40
N GLY A 399 10.54 -17.62 6.90
CA GLY A 399 10.22 -18.85 7.64
C GLY A 399 9.97 -20.08 6.77
N THR A 400 9.91 -19.94 5.44
CA THR A 400 9.89 -21.08 4.49
C THR A 400 11.27 -21.42 3.94
N ASP A 401 12.28 -20.59 4.25
CA ASP A 401 13.67 -20.74 3.82
C ASP A 401 14.42 -21.88 4.55
N PHE A 402 13.79 -22.52 5.54
CA PHE A 402 14.32 -23.71 6.17
C PHE A 402 14.07 -24.91 5.28
N LYS A 403 15.07 -25.28 4.47
CA LYS A 403 15.14 -26.66 3.97
C LYS A 403 15.13 -27.59 5.19
N THR A 404 14.05 -28.34 5.36
CA THR A 404 14.08 -29.55 6.18
C THR A 404 15.01 -30.53 5.49
N GLU A 405 16.21 -30.73 6.02
CA GLU A 405 16.98 -31.93 5.71
C GLU A 405 16.17 -33.14 6.23
N GLY A 406 15.54 -33.88 5.32
CA GLY A 406 14.82 -35.10 5.65
C GLY A 406 13.53 -35.29 4.86
N SER A 407 13.64 -35.58 3.56
CA SER A 407 12.65 -36.36 2.81
C SER A 407 13.35 -37.40 1.96
#